data_AF-A0A1W6LNU9-F1
#
_entry.id   AF-A0A1W6LNU9-F1
#
_cell.length_a   1.000
_cell.length_b   1.000
_cell.length_c   1.000
_cell.angle_alpha   90.00
_cell.angle_beta   90.00
_cell.angle_gamma   90.00
#
_symmetry.space_group_name_H-M   'P 1'
#
loop_
_entity.id
_entity.type
_entity.pdbx_description
1 polymer ?
#
loop_
_entity_poly.entity_id
_entity_poly.type
_entity_poly.pdbx_seq_one_letter_code
_entity_poly.pdbx_strand_id
1 'polypeptide(L)'
;MNRYLELSIEYANQRSYLDDLYSVYPTIPEGIRNIDKQAWGKVEAAFNKGNNYELIKRLLEFDLFPIKDSYVAYLRRDKSSLERNPKTINRLSGRLYEMGLDLIYQKCSEAKETNRQIGPMFRKWAASKSLGLKPCSLEQFVSNNEDAVLEGSDVQLMRFAKEHLGYNHNKGLDLVARFNGKYVIGEAKFLTDFGGHQNSQFRDALATLDAEVDAVAVAVLDGVLYIRGKNKMYTELTEISAEKNIMSALLLREFLYSL
;
A
#
# COMPACT_ATOMS: atom_id res chain seq x y z
N MET A 1 17.39 2.96 22.51
CA MET A 1 16.34 3.01 21.48
C MET A 1 16.34 4.40 20.90
N ASN A 2 16.26 4.51 19.58
CA ASN A 2 16.16 5.74 18.85
C ASN A 2 14.98 6.57 19.39
N ARG A 3 15.23 7.86 19.64
CA ARG A 3 14.26 8.77 20.25
C ARG A 3 12.92 8.81 19.49
N TYR A 4 12.94 8.82 18.16
CA TYR A 4 11.73 8.93 17.37
C TYR A 4 10.93 7.61 17.33
N LEU A 5 11.61 6.46 17.46
CA LEU A 5 10.96 5.18 17.65
C LEU A 5 10.26 5.13 19.01
N GLU A 6 10.94 5.56 20.07
CA GLU A 6 10.37 5.65 21.42
C GLU A 6 9.13 6.54 21.46
N LEU A 7 9.25 7.76 20.91
CA LEU A 7 8.13 8.69 20.81
C LEU A 7 6.97 8.11 19.99
N SER A 8 7.24 7.37 18.92
CA SER A 8 6.17 6.73 18.12
C SER A 8 5.42 5.67 18.93
N ILE A 9 6.15 4.85 19.69
CA ILE A 9 5.55 3.84 20.58
C ILE A 9 4.74 4.53 21.69
N GLU A 10 5.28 5.57 22.32
CA GLU A 10 4.57 6.32 23.37
C GLU A 10 3.31 6.98 22.83
N TYR A 11 3.40 7.66 21.69
CA TYR A 11 2.26 8.30 21.04
C TYR A 11 1.18 7.26 20.75
N ALA A 12 1.54 6.13 20.12
CA ALA A 12 0.61 5.07 19.76
C ALA A 12 -0.14 4.45 20.95
N ASN A 13 0.45 4.45 22.14
CA ASN A 13 -0.13 3.78 23.32
C ASN A 13 -0.71 4.76 24.36
N GLN A 14 -0.50 6.07 24.23
CA GLN A 14 -0.90 7.06 25.25
C GLN A 14 -1.67 8.28 24.71
N ARG A 15 -1.84 8.40 23.39
CA ARG A 15 -2.44 9.56 22.73
C ARG A 15 -3.51 9.17 21.71
N SER A 16 -4.09 10.17 21.05
CA SER A 16 -5.07 10.09 19.95
C SER A 16 -4.45 9.59 18.63
N TYR A 17 -3.58 8.57 18.70
CA TYR A 17 -2.76 8.12 17.56
C TYR A 17 -3.58 7.81 16.31
N LEU A 18 -4.66 7.04 16.44
CA LEU A 18 -5.50 6.66 15.29
C LEU A 18 -6.29 7.86 14.72
N ASP A 19 -6.72 8.78 15.58
CA ASP A 19 -7.43 9.99 15.16
C ASP A 19 -6.49 10.92 14.38
N ASP A 20 -5.26 11.08 14.86
CA ASP A 20 -4.25 11.91 14.18
C ASP A 20 -3.75 11.25 12.89
N LEU A 21 -3.62 9.92 12.89
CA LEU A 21 -3.32 9.15 11.67
C LEU A 21 -4.38 9.30 10.59
N TYR A 22 -5.62 9.64 10.93
CA TYR A 22 -6.66 9.92 9.94
C TYR A 22 -6.26 11.06 8.99
N SER A 23 -5.43 12.00 9.44
CA SER A 23 -4.89 13.06 8.59
C SER A 23 -3.92 12.55 7.51
N VAL A 24 -3.27 11.41 7.77
CA VAL A 24 -2.30 10.76 6.86
C VAL A 24 -3.00 9.71 6.00
N TYR A 25 -3.86 8.89 6.61
CA TYR A 25 -4.55 7.76 6.00
C TYR A 25 -6.08 7.90 6.18
N PRO A 26 -6.73 8.88 5.53
CA PRO A 26 -8.17 9.09 5.68
C PRO A 26 -8.94 7.88 5.12
N THR A 27 -10.02 7.50 5.80
CA THR A 27 -10.96 6.52 5.24
C THR A 27 -11.56 7.10 3.97
N ILE A 28 -11.42 6.40 2.85
CA ILE A 28 -12.14 6.73 1.63
C ILE A 28 -13.57 6.25 1.86
N PRO A 29 -14.59 7.13 1.83
CA PRO A 29 -15.98 6.70 1.89
C PRO A 29 -16.18 5.64 0.81
N GLU A 30 -16.67 4.47 1.20
CA GLU A 30 -16.82 3.32 0.31
C GLU A 30 -17.71 3.70 -0.88
N GLY A 31 -17.07 4.04 -2.01
CA GLY A 31 -17.75 4.09 -3.28
C GLY A 31 -17.96 2.66 -3.76
N ILE A 32 -19.21 2.31 -4.07
CA ILE A 32 -19.50 1.14 -4.90
C ILE A 32 -18.71 1.31 -6.21
N ARG A 33 -17.96 0.29 -6.64
CA ARG A 33 -17.30 0.31 -7.95
C ARG A 33 -18.39 0.44 -9.00
N ASN A 34 -18.22 1.40 -9.90
CA ASN A 34 -19.12 1.53 -11.03
C ASN A 34 -18.91 0.33 -11.96
N ILE A 35 -19.92 -0.51 -12.09
CA ILE A 35 -19.95 -1.61 -13.06
C ILE A 35 -20.55 -1.06 -14.35
N ASP A 36 -19.86 -1.26 -15.46
CA ASP A 36 -20.40 -0.92 -16.77
C ASP A 36 -21.71 -1.69 -17.04
N LYS A 37 -22.80 -0.95 -17.27
CA LYS A 37 -24.14 -1.53 -17.42
C LYS A 37 -24.23 -2.47 -18.62
N GLN A 38 -23.48 -2.21 -19.69
CA GLN A 38 -23.49 -3.05 -20.89
C GLN A 38 -22.75 -4.37 -20.64
N ALA A 39 -21.60 -4.32 -19.96
CA ALA A 39 -20.87 -5.50 -19.51
C ALA A 39 -21.71 -6.33 -18.54
N TRP A 40 -22.39 -5.69 -17.59
CA TRP A 40 -23.28 -6.37 -16.66
C TRP A 40 -24.46 -7.05 -17.36
N GLY A 41 -25.12 -6.38 -18.32
CA GLY A 41 -26.22 -6.99 -19.07
C GLY A 41 -25.84 -8.30 -19.78
N LYS A 42 -24.56 -8.48 -20.15
CA LYS A 42 -24.05 -9.76 -20.70
C LYS A 42 -23.98 -10.86 -19.64
N VAL A 43 -23.66 -10.50 -18.40
CA VAL A 43 -23.64 -11.41 -17.24
C VAL A 43 -25.05 -11.88 -16.93
N GLU A 44 -26.01 -10.95 -16.85
CA GLU A 44 -27.42 -11.27 -16.60
C GLU A 44 -27.96 -12.20 -17.68
N ALA A 45 -27.68 -11.90 -18.96
CA ALA A 45 -28.09 -12.74 -20.07
C ALA A 45 -27.47 -14.15 -20.00
N ALA A 46 -26.20 -14.28 -19.64
CA ALA A 46 -25.53 -15.57 -19.49
C ALA A 46 -26.10 -16.36 -18.29
N PHE A 47 -26.35 -15.68 -17.18
CA PHE A 47 -26.93 -16.27 -15.97
C PHE A 47 -28.34 -16.83 -16.24
N ASN A 48 -29.22 -16.01 -16.83
CA ASN A 48 -30.61 -16.40 -17.12
C ASN A 48 -30.72 -17.51 -18.17
N LYS A 49 -29.73 -17.62 -19.08
CA LYS A 49 -29.65 -18.70 -20.07
C LYS A 49 -29.01 -19.98 -19.53
N GLY A 50 -28.49 -19.99 -18.30
CA GLY A 50 -27.73 -21.11 -17.76
C GLY A 50 -26.41 -21.37 -18.49
N ASN A 51 -25.82 -20.36 -19.15
CA ASN A 51 -24.60 -20.52 -19.93
C ASN A 51 -23.36 -20.35 -19.04
N ASN A 52 -22.92 -21.46 -18.45
CA ASN A 52 -21.81 -21.51 -17.50
C ASN A 52 -20.50 -20.92 -18.04
N TYR A 53 -20.14 -21.25 -19.28
CA TYR A 53 -18.91 -20.77 -19.90
C TYR A 53 -18.94 -19.24 -20.04
N GLU A 54 -20.03 -18.72 -20.62
CA GLU A 54 -20.15 -17.28 -20.86
C GLU A 54 -20.29 -16.51 -19.55
N LEU A 55 -21.00 -17.06 -18.56
CA LEU A 55 -21.14 -16.47 -17.23
C LEU A 55 -19.77 -16.26 -16.55
N ILE A 56 -18.95 -17.31 -16.47
CA ILE A 56 -17.62 -17.21 -15.87
C ILE A 56 -16.72 -16.29 -16.70
N LYS A 57 -16.74 -16.40 -18.02
CA LYS A 57 -15.95 -15.56 -18.92
C LYS A 57 -16.21 -14.07 -18.71
N ARG A 58 -17.48 -13.67 -18.59
CA ARG A 58 -17.88 -12.26 -18.35
C ARG A 58 -17.52 -11.79 -16.95
N LEU A 59 -17.74 -12.61 -15.93
CA LEU A 59 -17.39 -12.25 -14.55
C LEU A 59 -15.87 -12.09 -14.35
N LEU A 60 -15.04 -12.78 -15.14
CA LEU A 60 -13.59 -12.61 -15.13
C LEU A 60 -13.12 -11.28 -15.74
N GLU A 61 -13.99 -10.53 -16.44
CA GLU A 61 -13.68 -9.21 -16.98
C GLU A 61 -13.75 -8.11 -15.91
N PHE A 62 -14.51 -8.32 -14.82
CA PHE A 62 -14.59 -7.36 -13.70
C PHE A 62 -13.40 -7.46 -12.75
N ASP A 63 -13.07 -6.35 -12.09
CA ASP A 63 -11.96 -6.29 -11.13
C ASP A 63 -12.09 -7.29 -9.96
N LEU A 64 -13.34 -7.52 -9.51
CA LEU A 64 -13.65 -8.52 -8.50
C LEU A 64 -14.41 -9.67 -9.12
N PHE A 65 -13.97 -10.88 -8.78
CA PHE A 65 -14.77 -12.07 -8.99
C PHE A 65 -15.66 -12.29 -7.76
N PRO A 66 -16.95 -12.58 -7.93
CA PRO A 66 -17.94 -12.59 -6.83
C PRO A 66 -17.71 -13.69 -5.78
N ILE A 67 -16.82 -14.65 -6.06
CA ILE A 67 -16.51 -15.79 -5.19
C ILE A 67 -14.99 -15.88 -4.96
N LYS A 68 -14.58 -16.10 -3.71
CA LYS A 68 -13.20 -16.47 -3.39
C LYS A 68 -12.98 -17.95 -3.74
N ASP A 69 -12.17 -18.21 -4.76
CA ASP A 69 -11.79 -19.56 -5.19
C ASP A 69 -10.38 -19.52 -5.80
N SER A 70 -9.54 -20.49 -5.43
CA SER A 70 -8.11 -20.51 -5.77
C SER A 70 -7.85 -20.60 -7.28
N TYR A 71 -8.79 -21.15 -8.06
CA TYR A 71 -8.61 -21.32 -9.51
C TYR A 71 -8.91 -20.05 -10.32
N VAL A 72 -9.64 -19.08 -9.75
CA VAL A 72 -10.06 -17.86 -10.45
C VAL A 72 -8.86 -17.08 -10.99
N ALA A 73 -7.76 -17.00 -10.23
CA ALA A 73 -6.55 -16.31 -10.66
C ALA A 73 -5.91 -16.96 -11.89
N TYR A 74 -5.95 -18.29 -12.00
CA TYR A 74 -5.45 -19.02 -13.16
C TYR A 74 -6.35 -18.78 -14.38
N LEU A 75 -7.67 -18.95 -14.21
CA LEU A 75 -8.66 -18.77 -15.28
C LEU A 75 -8.62 -17.36 -15.88
N ARG A 76 -8.37 -16.35 -15.05
CA ARG A 76 -8.24 -14.95 -15.48
C ARG A 76 -7.02 -14.72 -16.36
N ARG A 77 -5.89 -15.38 -16.06
CA ARG A 77 -4.61 -15.20 -16.75
C ARG A 77 -4.52 -16.00 -18.05
N ASP A 78 -5.09 -17.21 -18.07
CA ASP A 78 -5.19 -18.04 -19.27
C ASP A 78 -6.65 -18.23 -19.67
N LYS A 79 -7.13 -17.41 -20.62
CA LYS A 79 -8.52 -17.50 -21.10
C LYS A 79 -8.84 -18.82 -21.79
N SER A 80 -7.85 -19.49 -22.40
CA SER A 80 -8.06 -20.79 -23.04
C SER A 80 -8.38 -21.90 -22.03
N SER A 81 -7.99 -21.69 -20.76
CA SER A 81 -8.25 -22.65 -19.69
C SER A 81 -9.75 -22.82 -19.39
N LEU A 82 -10.60 -21.85 -19.76
CA LEU A 82 -12.06 -21.97 -19.62
C LEU A 82 -12.60 -23.17 -20.41
N GLU A 83 -12.11 -23.38 -21.63
CA GLU A 83 -12.53 -24.47 -22.52
C GLU A 83 -11.92 -25.81 -22.09
N ARG A 84 -10.66 -25.77 -21.62
CA ARG A 84 -9.94 -26.98 -21.19
C ARG A 84 -10.46 -27.54 -19.86
N ASN A 85 -11.19 -26.76 -19.06
CA ASN A 85 -11.58 -27.14 -17.69
C ASN A 85 -13.09 -27.04 -17.40
N PRO A 86 -13.98 -27.68 -18.20
CA PRO A 86 -15.43 -27.51 -18.10
C PRO A 86 -16.01 -27.91 -16.74
N LYS A 87 -15.43 -28.92 -16.06
CA LYS A 87 -15.87 -29.33 -14.71
C LYS A 87 -15.68 -28.22 -13.67
N THR A 88 -14.57 -27.48 -13.75
CA THR A 88 -14.30 -26.34 -12.88
C THR A 88 -15.28 -25.21 -13.15
N ILE A 89 -15.56 -24.93 -14.43
CA ILE A 89 -16.54 -23.91 -14.83
C ILE A 89 -17.93 -24.24 -14.32
N ASN A 90 -18.36 -25.49 -14.43
CA ASN A 90 -19.66 -25.94 -13.91
C ASN A 90 -19.74 -25.82 -12.39
N ARG A 91 -18.69 -26.22 -11.66
CA ARG A 91 -18.62 -26.08 -10.19
C ARG A 91 -18.72 -24.62 -9.75
N LEU A 92 -17.99 -23.72 -10.42
CA LEU A 92 -18.04 -22.29 -10.10
C LEU A 92 -19.42 -21.70 -10.44
N SER A 93 -19.97 -22.05 -11.60
CA SER A 93 -21.30 -21.56 -12.03
C SER A 93 -22.41 -22.04 -11.10
N GLY A 94 -22.36 -23.29 -10.62
CA GLY A 94 -23.29 -23.81 -9.62
C GLY A 94 -23.36 -22.93 -8.37
N ARG A 95 -22.19 -22.58 -7.81
CA ARG A 95 -22.10 -21.66 -6.65
C ARG A 95 -22.65 -20.26 -6.97
N LEU A 96 -22.44 -19.77 -8.19
CA LEU A 96 -22.99 -18.48 -8.63
C LEU A 96 -24.52 -18.52 -8.73
N TYR A 97 -25.09 -19.59 -9.29
CA TYR A 97 -26.54 -19.75 -9.35
C TYR A 97 -27.16 -19.81 -7.96
N GLU A 98 -26.53 -20.51 -7.02
CA GLU A 98 -26.96 -20.56 -5.61
C GLU A 98 -26.92 -19.17 -4.93
N MET A 99 -25.97 -18.31 -5.29
CA MET A 99 -25.85 -16.95 -4.74
C MET A 99 -26.93 -16.00 -5.26
N GLY A 100 -27.41 -16.19 -6.49
CA GLY A 100 -28.32 -15.27 -7.15
C GLY A 100 -27.65 -14.00 -7.71
N LEU A 101 -28.31 -13.41 -8.70
CA LEU A 101 -27.76 -12.31 -9.52
C LEU A 101 -27.48 -11.03 -8.71
N ASP A 102 -28.36 -10.70 -7.76
CA ASP A 102 -28.22 -9.49 -6.92
C ASP A 102 -26.96 -9.54 -6.05
N LEU A 103 -26.71 -10.68 -5.41
CA LEU A 103 -25.53 -10.86 -4.58
C LEU A 103 -24.25 -10.91 -5.41
N ILE A 104 -24.31 -11.47 -6.63
CA ILE A 104 -23.19 -11.42 -7.57
C ILE A 104 -22.87 -9.96 -7.93
N TYR A 105 -23.88 -9.15 -8.25
CA TYR A 105 -23.68 -7.73 -8.56
C TYR A 105 -23.02 -7.00 -7.40
N GLN A 106 -23.59 -7.16 -6.20
CA GLN A 106 -23.07 -6.58 -4.98
C GLN A 106 -21.58 -6.93 -4.79
N LYS A 107 -21.22 -8.21 -4.87
CA LYS A 107 -19.84 -8.69 -4.72
C LYS A 107 -18.89 -8.17 -5.79
N CYS A 108 -19.34 -8.04 -7.03
CA CYS A 108 -18.52 -7.46 -8.11
C CYS A 108 -18.31 -5.95 -7.91
N SER A 109 -19.27 -5.29 -7.26
CA SER A 109 -19.31 -3.84 -7.05
C SER A 109 -18.67 -3.38 -5.74
N GLU A 110 -18.23 -4.31 -4.88
CA GLU A 110 -17.56 -3.98 -3.61
C GLU A 110 -16.38 -3.03 -3.84
N ALA A 111 -16.19 -2.08 -2.93
CA ALA A 111 -15.10 -1.11 -3.00
C ALA A 111 -13.72 -1.80 -3.11
N LYS A 112 -12.69 -1.05 -3.53
CA LYS A 112 -11.32 -1.58 -3.44
C LYS A 112 -10.99 -1.79 -1.96
N GLU A 113 -10.43 -2.95 -1.62
CA GLU A 113 -9.96 -3.24 -0.26
C GLU A 113 -9.12 -2.06 0.26
N THR A 114 -9.43 -1.58 1.47
CA THR A 114 -8.79 -0.41 2.10
C THR A 114 -7.26 -0.50 2.08
N ASN A 115 -6.72 -1.70 2.33
CA ASN A 115 -5.28 -1.98 2.32
C ASN A 115 -4.61 -1.73 0.96
N ARG A 116 -5.34 -1.82 -0.16
CA ARG A 116 -4.84 -1.47 -1.49
C ARG A 116 -4.93 0.02 -1.81
N GLN A 117 -5.74 0.77 -1.06
CA GLN A 117 -5.91 2.21 -1.23
C GLN A 117 -4.96 3.03 -0.34
N ILE A 118 -4.47 2.43 0.76
CA ILE A 118 -3.60 3.05 1.75
C ILE A 118 -2.22 3.43 1.19
N GLY A 119 -1.62 2.60 0.32
CA GLY A 119 -0.25 2.80 -0.16
C GLY A 119 0.03 4.21 -0.72
N PRO A 120 -0.78 4.75 -1.65
CA PRO A 120 -0.59 6.10 -2.17
C PRO A 120 -0.88 7.25 -1.20
N MET A 121 -1.51 7.00 -0.04
CA MET A 121 -1.97 8.05 0.86
C MET A 121 -0.81 8.80 1.51
N PHE A 122 0.25 8.09 1.92
CA PHE A 122 1.44 8.73 2.49
C PHE A 122 2.02 9.80 1.55
N ARG A 123 2.16 9.49 0.26
CA ARG A 123 2.67 10.47 -0.71
C ARG A 123 1.74 11.64 -0.93
N LYS A 124 0.42 11.40 -0.96
CA LYS A 124 -0.56 12.49 -1.05
C LYS A 124 -0.46 13.42 0.16
N TRP A 125 -0.29 12.85 1.35
CA TRP A 125 -0.09 13.59 2.59
C TRP A 125 1.24 14.37 2.58
N ALA A 126 2.34 13.77 2.14
CA ALA A 126 3.61 14.49 1.98
C ALA A 126 3.47 15.64 0.97
N ALA A 127 2.70 15.44 -0.11
CA ALA A 127 2.40 16.45 -1.11
C ALA A 127 1.48 17.59 -0.64
N SER A 128 0.68 17.38 0.40
CA SER A 128 -0.23 18.40 0.95
C SER A 128 0.46 19.43 1.85
N LYS A 129 1.79 19.60 1.76
CA LYS A 129 2.60 20.48 2.61
C LYS A 129 2.63 20.06 4.08
N SER A 130 2.24 18.82 4.40
CA SER A 130 2.22 18.33 5.78
C SER A 130 3.62 18.27 6.41
N LEU A 131 4.66 18.11 5.58
CA LEU A 131 6.06 18.18 5.99
C LEU A 131 6.60 19.62 6.12
N GLY A 132 5.74 20.64 6.01
CA GLY A 132 6.13 22.07 6.09
C GLY A 132 6.54 22.69 4.74
N LEU A 133 6.88 21.86 3.75
CA LEU A 133 7.31 22.27 2.42
C LEU A 133 6.40 21.67 1.35
N LYS A 134 6.20 22.39 0.25
CA LYS A 134 5.56 21.83 -0.94
C LYS A 134 6.64 21.05 -1.71
N PRO A 135 6.38 19.80 -2.12
CA PRO A 135 7.34 19.10 -2.96
C PRO A 135 7.67 19.88 -4.23
N CYS A 136 8.91 19.76 -4.68
CA CYS A 136 9.42 20.45 -5.84
C CYS A 136 9.88 19.48 -6.92
N SER A 137 9.92 19.98 -8.15
CA SER A 137 10.44 19.25 -9.31
C SER A 137 11.92 18.87 -9.12
N LEU A 138 12.39 17.89 -9.90
CA LEU A 138 13.79 17.47 -9.87
C LEU A 138 14.73 18.64 -10.19
N GLU A 139 14.37 19.47 -11.16
CA GLU A 139 15.16 20.63 -11.58
C GLU A 139 15.33 21.62 -10.42
N GLN A 140 14.25 21.89 -9.67
CA GLN A 140 14.30 22.75 -8.49
C GLN A 140 15.09 22.10 -7.36
N PHE A 141 14.89 20.80 -7.12
CA PHE A 141 15.56 20.06 -6.06
C PHE A 141 17.09 20.11 -6.19
N VAL A 142 17.63 20.02 -7.41
CA VAL A 142 19.08 20.08 -7.65
C VAL A 142 19.63 21.50 -7.84
N SER A 143 18.76 22.50 -8.05
CA SER A 143 19.19 23.87 -8.36
C SER A 143 19.86 24.62 -7.20
N ASN A 144 19.57 24.22 -5.96
CA ASN A 144 20.09 24.83 -4.75
C ASN A 144 20.21 23.79 -3.62
N ASN A 145 20.63 24.24 -2.43
CA ASN A 145 20.80 23.40 -1.24
C ASN A 145 19.75 23.67 -0.15
N GLU A 146 18.68 24.39 -0.46
CA GLU A 146 17.61 24.66 0.50
C GLU A 146 16.85 23.38 0.84
N ASP A 147 16.14 23.38 1.97
CA ASP A 147 15.31 22.27 2.36
C ASP A 147 14.24 22.01 1.29
N ALA A 148 14.08 20.74 0.92
CA ALA A 148 13.21 20.35 -0.17
C ALA A 148 12.70 18.92 -0.02
N VAL A 149 11.51 18.65 -0.56
CA VAL A 149 10.98 17.30 -0.76
C VAL A 149 10.86 17.09 -2.27
N LEU A 150 11.42 16.01 -2.80
CA LEU A 150 11.39 15.73 -4.23
C LEU A 150 10.01 15.18 -4.62
N GLU A 151 9.37 15.80 -5.61
CA GLU A 151 8.16 15.28 -6.23
C GLU A 151 8.52 14.24 -7.30
N GLY A 152 7.90 13.06 -7.24
CA GLY A 152 8.11 12.03 -8.26
C GLY A 152 7.41 10.71 -7.97
N SER A 153 7.32 9.88 -9.01
CA SER A 153 6.97 8.46 -8.90
C SER A 153 8.08 7.64 -8.22
N ASP A 154 7.75 6.44 -7.75
CA ASP A 154 8.68 5.47 -7.16
C ASP A 154 9.96 5.32 -7.98
N VAL A 155 9.79 5.25 -9.31
CA VAL A 155 10.87 5.05 -10.27
C VAL A 155 11.74 6.30 -10.37
N GLN A 156 11.16 7.49 -10.35
CA GLN A 156 11.90 8.76 -10.40
C GLN A 156 12.70 8.98 -9.11
N LEU A 157 12.09 8.72 -7.96
CA LEU A 157 12.75 8.84 -6.66
C LEU A 157 13.91 7.83 -6.53
N MET A 158 13.68 6.57 -6.91
CA MET A 158 14.72 5.55 -6.94
C MET A 158 15.83 5.90 -7.93
N ARG A 159 15.50 6.46 -9.10
CA ARG A 159 16.48 6.89 -10.09
C ARG A 159 17.38 7.99 -9.53
N PHE A 160 16.80 9.00 -8.89
CA PHE A 160 17.57 10.04 -8.23
C PHE A 160 18.51 9.45 -7.16
N ALA A 161 17.99 8.58 -6.30
CA ALA A 161 18.80 7.95 -5.26
C ALA A 161 19.94 7.08 -5.83
N LYS A 162 19.70 6.39 -6.96
CA LYS A 162 20.73 5.63 -7.69
C LYS A 162 21.82 6.53 -8.26
N GLU A 163 21.42 7.60 -8.94
CA GLU A 163 22.33 8.48 -9.67
C GLU A 163 23.14 9.40 -8.74
N HIS A 164 22.56 9.81 -7.60
CA HIS A 164 23.15 10.82 -6.72
C HIS A 164 23.56 10.33 -5.33
N LEU A 165 22.94 9.26 -4.81
CA LEU A 165 23.11 8.83 -3.41
C LEU A 165 23.72 7.41 -3.28
N GLY A 166 24.05 6.76 -4.39
CA GLY A 166 24.63 5.41 -4.39
C GLY A 166 23.63 4.29 -4.04
N TYR A 167 22.33 4.53 -4.16
CA TYR A 167 21.30 3.57 -3.77
C TYR A 167 21.26 2.32 -4.67
N ASN A 168 21.75 1.17 -4.19
CA ASN A 168 21.86 -0.04 -5.02
C ASN A 168 20.66 -1.00 -4.95
N HIS A 169 19.66 -0.71 -4.10
CA HIS A 169 18.47 -1.54 -4.01
C HIS A 169 17.53 -1.36 -5.22
N ASN A 170 16.80 -2.42 -5.57
CA ASN A 170 15.87 -2.44 -6.70
C ASN A 170 14.43 -2.11 -6.32
N LYS A 171 14.24 -1.50 -5.15
CA LYS A 171 12.93 -1.14 -4.64
C LYS A 171 12.69 0.36 -4.80
N GLY A 172 11.46 0.73 -5.14
CA GLY A 172 11.03 2.13 -5.16
C GLY A 172 11.15 2.78 -3.79
N LEU A 173 11.24 4.10 -3.76
CA LEU A 173 11.24 4.88 -2.52
C LEU A 173 9.92 5.64 -2.40
N ASP A 174 9.43 5.81 -1.17
CA ASP A 174 8.26 6.62 -0.87
C ASP A 174 8.61 8.08 -0.58
N LEU A 175 9.86 8.35 -0.17
CA LEU A 175 10.37 9.67 0.17
C LEU A 175 11.80 9.86 -0.34
N VAL A 176 12.06 11.02 -0.95
CA VAL A 176 13.39 11.62 -1.12
C VAL A 176 13.29 13.08 -0.70
N ALA A 177 14.16 13.52 0.20
CA ALA A 177 14.18 14.88 0.70
C ALA A 177 15.61 15.36 0.98
N ARG A 178 15.75 16.66 1.17
CA ARG A 178 16.96 17.31 1.69
C ARG A 178 16.54 18.23 2.82
N PHE A 179 17.15 18.06 3.99
CA PHE A 179 16.93 18.92 5.16
C PHE A 179 18.26 19.19 5.85
N ASN A 180 18.51 20.45 6.20
CA ASN A 180 19.75 20.89 6.85
C ASN A 180 21.03 20.37 6.15
N GLY A 181 21.00 20.38 4.82
CA GLY A 181 22.11 19.92 3.98
C GLY A 181 22.30 18.39 3.90
N LYS A 182 21.43 17.60 4.54
CA LYS A 182 21.46 16.13 4.48
C LYS A 182 20.38 15.59 3.56
N TYR A 183 20.72 14.63 2.71
CA TYR A 183 19.72 13.86 1.98
C TYR A 183 19.03 12.86 2.89
N VAL A 184 17.75 12.61 2.62
CA VAL A 184 16.91 11.65 3.32
C VAL A 184 16.20 10.79 2.29
N ILE A 185 16.25 9.47 2.48
CA ILE A 185 15.46 8.53 1.69
C ILE A 185 14.55 7.73 2.63
N GLY A 186 13.38 7.32 2.17
CA GLY A 186 12.52 6.50 3.01
C GLY A 186 11.49 5.66 2.30
N GLU A 187 11.06 4.63 3.02
CA GLU A 187 9.95 3.74 2.70
C GLU A 187 8.84 3.96 3.73
N ALA A 188 7.59 4.06 3.28
CA ALA A 188 6.42 4.26 4.13
C ALA A 188 5.47 3.05 4.08
N LYS A 189 5.04 2.56 5.23
CA LYS A 189 4.08 1.44 5.34
C LYS A 189 3.12 1.64 6.50
N PHE A 190 1.82 1.51 6.21
CA PHE A 190 0.80 1.39 7.24
C PHE A 190 0.40 -0.08 7.40
N LEU A 191 0.80 -0.67 8.52
CA LEU A 191 0.63 -2.08 8.85
C LEU A 191 -0.66 -2.27 9.64
N THR A 192 -1.70 -2.79 8.99
CA THR A 192 -3.07 -2.84 9.55
C THR A 192 -3.33 -4.09 10.39
N ASP A 193 -2.50 -5.12 10.27
CA ASP A 193 -2.69 -6.40 10.95
C ASP A 193 -1.34 -7.14 11.07
N PHE A 194 -1.31 -8.22 11.86
CA PHE A 194 -0.15 -9.08 12.03
C PHE A 194 -0.14 -10.24 11.02
N GLY A 195 1.05 -10.59 10.52
CA GLY A 195 1.24 -11.80 9.72
C GLY A 195 1.05 -11.64 8.20
N GLY A 196 1.32 -12.73 7.47
CA GLY A 196 1.16 -12.79 6.01
C GLY A 196 1.91 -11.68 5.27
N HIS A 197 1.21 -11.00 4.36
CA HIS A 197 1.75 -9.92 3.54
C HIS A 197 2.23 -8.68 4.34
N GLN A 198 1.73 -8.48 5.56
CA GLN A 198 2.16 -7.36 6.42
C GLN A 198 3.60 -7.55 6.89
N ASN A 199 4.01 -8.80 7.18
CA ASN A 199 5.40 -9.11 7.54
C ASN A 199 6.36 -8.82 6.38
N SER A 200 5.97 -9.12 5.13
CA SER A 200 6.81 -8.77 3.97
C SER A 200 6.95 -7.25 3.82
N GLN A 201 5.86 -6.50 3.98
CA GLN A 201 5.88 -5.04 3.92
C GLN A 201 6.76 -4.41 5.01
N PHE A 202 6.71 -4.95 6.22
CA PHE A 202 7.58 -4.53 7.32
C PHE A 202 9.06 -4.79 7.00
N ARG A 203 9.40 -5.99 6.53
CA ARG A 203 10.78 -6.36 6.20
C ARG A 203 11.35 -5.54 5.04
N ASP A 204 10.50 -5.22 4.08
CA ASP A 204 10.86 -4.35 2.97
C ASP A 204 11.26 -2.94 3.43
N ALA A 205 10.54 -2.37 4.40
CA ALA A 205 10.88 -1.08 4.96
C ALA A 205 12.18 -1.13 5.77
N LEU A 206 12.40 -2.20 6.54
CA LEU A 206 13.67 -2.41 7.25
C LEU A 206 14.85 -2.58 6.29
N ALA A 207 14.67 -3.27 5.17
CA ALA A 207 15.72 -3.43 4.16
C ALA A 207 16.15 -2.09 3.55
N THR A 208 15.27 -1.08 3.51
CA THR A 208 15.62 0.27 3.05
C THR A 208 16.55 0.98 4.04
N LEU A 209 16.42 0.70 5.34
CA LEU A 209 17.30 1.25 6.39
C LEU A 209 18.71 0.67 6.33
N ASP A 210 18.84 -0.55 5.82
CA ASP A 210 20.12 -1.27 5.69
C ASP A 210 20.84 -0.97 4.37
N ALA A 211 20.28 -0.08 3.55
CA ALA A 211 20.91 0.33 2.31
C ALA A 211 22.18 1.14 2.57
N GLU A 212 23.28 0.79 1.91
CA GLU A 212 24.49 1.59 1.87
C GLU A 212 24.29 2.76 0.90
N VAL A 213 24.03 3.96 1.45
CA VAL A 213 23.69 5.15 0.66
C VAL A 213 24.27 6.40 1.34
N ASP A 214 24.55 7.43 0.55
CA ASP A 214 24.94 8.77 1.05
C ASP A 214 23.71 9.62 1.43
N ALA A 215 22.90 9.10 2.36
CA ALA A 215 21.70 9.76 2.87
C ALA A 215 21.27 9.13 4.20
N VAL A 216 20.46 9.86 4.96
CA VAL A 216 19.76 9.34 6.13
C VAL A 216 18.61 8.47 5.65
N ALA A 217 18.72 7.15 5.83
CA ALA A 217 17.62 6.23 5.57
C ALA A 217 16.61 6.25 6.72
N VAL A 218 15.32 6.33 6.38
CA VAL A 218 14.20 6.30 7.34
C VAL A 218 13.13 5.30 6.94
N ALA A 219 12.47 4.70 7.93
CA ALA A 219 11.27 3.89 7.71
C ALA A 219 10.11 4.56 8.44
N VAL A 220 9.13 5.00 7.64
CA VAL A 220 7.92 5.64 8.13
C VAL A 220 6.86 4.56 8.30
N LEU A 221 6.73 4.07 9.52
CA LEU A 221 5.88 2.92 9.82
C LEU A 221 4.72 3.34 10.71
N ASP A 222 3.53 2.87 10.39
CA ASP A 222 2.33 3.16 11.17
C ASP A 222 1.50 1.90 11.42
N GLY A 223 0.64 1.94 12.43
CA GLY A 223 -0.36 0.90 12.71
C GLY A 223 0.01 -0.06 13.84
N VAL A 224 -0.30 -1.35 13.67
CA VAL A 224 -0.32 -2.32 14.78
C VAL A 224 1.05 -2.64 15.37
N LEU A 225 2.13 -2.31 14.66
CA LEU A 225 3.50 -2.60 15.08
C LEU A 225 3.91 -1.91 16.40
N TYR A 226 3.27 -0.80 16.75
CA TYR A 226 3.56 -0.05 17.98
C TYR A 226 2.80 -0.56 19.21
N ILE A 227 1.86 -1.51 19.04
CA ILE A 227 1.12 -2.09 20.15
C ILE A 227 2.08 -2.90 21.02
N ARG A 228 2.21 -2.49 22.30
CA ARG A 228 3.10 -3.17 23.26
C ARG A 228 2.66 -4.61 23.45
N GLY A 229 3.59 -5.54 23.26
CA GLY A 229 3.32 -6.96 23.47
C GLY A 229 4.45 -7.86 23.00
N LYS A 230 4.17 -9.17 22.93
CA LYS A 230 5.11 -10.20 22.47
C LYS A 230 4.96 -10.54 20.98
N ASN A 231 4.37 -9.64 20.21
CA ASN A 231 4.20 -9.87 18.77
C ASN A 231 5.55 -9.67 18.06
N LYS A 232 5.75 -10.40 16.96
CA LYS A 232 7.04 -10.43 16.25
C LYS A 232 7.50 -9.04 15.80
N MET A 233 6.59 -8.20 15.31
CA MET A 233 6.94 -6.86 14.81
C MET A 233 7.41 -5.95 15.95
N TYR A 234 6.69 -5.93 17.07
CA TYR A 234 7.06 -5.12 18.24
C TYR A 234 8.42 -5.56 18.81
N THR A 235 8.63 -6.87 18.99
CA THR A 235 9.93 -7.41 19.43
C THR A 235 11.06 -7.02 18.46
N GLU A 236 10.84 -7.14 17.15
CA GLU A 236 11.83 -6.78 16.14
C GLU A 236 12.14 -5.27 16.14
N LEU A 237 11.14 -4.41 16.37
CA LEU A 237 11.34 -2.98 16.54
C LEU A 237 12.19 -2.66 17.78
N THR A 238 11.84 -3.21 18.93
CA THR A 238 12.43 -2.81 20.21
C THR A 238 13.74 -3.50 20.54
N GLU A 239 14.00 -4.68 19.98
CA GLU A 239 15.20 -5.47 20.30
C GLU A 239 16.22 -5.48 19.16
N ILE A 240 15.77 -5.53 17.90
CA ILE A 240 16.66 -5.70 16.74
C ILE A 240 16.91 -4.36 16.03
N SER A 241 15.84 -3.59 15.80
CA SER A 241 15.88 -2.34 15.05
C SER A 241 15.85 -1.10 15.94
N ALA A 242 16.16 -1.27 17.23
CA ALA A 242 15.94 -0.27 18.27
C ALA A 242 16.64 1.06 18.00
N GLU A 243 17.82 1.05 17.37
CA GLU A 243 18.61 2.26 17.08
C GLU A 243 18.37 2.83 15.68
N LYS A 244 17.57 2.16 14.83
CA LYS A 244 17.32 2.62 13.46
C LYS A 244 16.31 3.78 13.44
N ASN A 245 16.34 4.57 12.37
CA ASN A 245 15.42 5.70 12.15
C ASN A 245 14.03 5.21 11.72
N ILE A 246 13.29 4.64 12.68
CA ILE A 246 11.92 4.16 12.49
C ILE A 246 10.99 5.08 13.26
N MET A 247 9.94 5.58 12.60
CA MET A 247 8.99 6.48 13.25
C MET A 247 7.63 6.48 12.55
N SER A 248 6.62 6.96 13.26
CA SER A 248 5.31 7.26 12.68
C SER A 248 5.41 8.44 11.71
N ALA A 249 4.56 8.46 10.68
CA ALA A 249 4.42 9.63 9.80
C ALA A 249 4.14 10.93 10.58
N LEU A 250 3.47 10.81 11.74
CA LEU A 250 3.13 11.94 12.61
C LEU A 250 4.35 12.63 13.25
N LEU A 251 5.50 11.97 13.30
CA LEU A 251 6.74 12.52 13.85
C LEU A 251 7.81 12.79 12.78
N LEU A 252 7.52 12.47 11.52
CA LEU A 252 8.46 12.58 10.42
C LEU A 252 8.88 14.04 10.20
N ARG A 253 7.95 14.98 10.33
CA ARG A 253 8.26 16.41 10.15
C ARG A 253 9.28 16.87 11.20
N GLU A 254 9.01 16.61 12.46
CA GLU A 254 9.91 16.97 13.57
C GLU A 254 11.27 16.30 13.42
N PHE A 255 11.32 15.06 12.92
CA PHE A 255 12.57 14.39 12.60
C PHE A 255 13.35 15.13 11.51
N LEU A 256 12.73 15.42 10.37
CA LEU A 256 13.39 16.06 9.24
C LEU A 256 14.00 17.42 9.61
N TYR A 257 13.27 18.24 10.37
CA TYR A 257 13.77 19.54 10.83
C TYR A 257 14.84 19.45 11.94
N SER A 258 15.00 18.28 12.57
CA SER A 258 16.00 18.05 13.63
C SER A 258 17.36 17.55 13.13
N LEU A 259 17.45 17.15 11.86
CA LEU A 259 18.65 16.59 11.24
C LEU A 259 19.83 17.55 11.26
#